data_AF-A0A4Q5QIZ8-F1
#
_entry.id   AF-A0A4Q5QIZ8-F1
#
_cell.length_a   1.000
_cell.length_b   1.000
_cell.length_c   1.000
_cell.angle_alpha   90.00
_cell.angle_beta   90.00
_cell.angle_gamma   90.00
#
_symmetry.space_group_name_H-M   'P 1'
#
loop_
_entity.id
_entity.type
_entity.pdbx_description
1 polymer ?
#
loop_
_entity_poly.entity_id
_entity_poly.type
_entity_poly.pdbx_seq_one_letter_code
_entity_poly.pdbx_strand_id
1 'polypeptide(L)'
;TFFHGDHAASFVAGAYQRGVTNFDVQDVYRLLLRNANVEGGTRPHIKEYLEKGYIATTEVPAPNVETKGSAGVSKTLEYAYDDYAVAQLAQALHDTAQYRTMMARSKNYRNVFDPGTKFMRGRQANGQWVQHFNPQYPYYEYMYREANAWQVSFFAPHDMPGLVALYGGPRPFEAKLDSLFTVPWNPAYIARNVSGFIGQYCHGNQPDHETPFSYYFVGKPEKSQQRLDEIMAKFYNTGEKGLAFSGMDDAGEMSAWYVFSATGLYPLSAADARYLVTLPVFDEVRWTLDDGKVLTVKKSGASRHLSAIRVNGAPSSGYFVPHQLFRTGGRVEVVAR
;
A
#
# COMPACT_ATOMS: atom_id res chain seq x y z
N THR A 1 3.89 15.03 -14.17
CA THR A 1 3.82 15.05 -12.69
C THR A 1 5.20 14.75 -12.13
N PHE A 2 5.56 15.28 -10.96
CA PHE A 2 6.86 15.02 -10.31
C PHE A 2 6.98 13.57 -9.80
N PHE A 3 5.83 12.96 -9.48
CA PHE A 3 5.69 11.53 -9.16
C PHE A 3 5.17 10.71 -10.35
N HIS A 4 5.43 9.40 -10.30
CA HIS A 4 5.11 8.42 -11.34
C HIS A 4 3.81 7.68 -11.00
N GLY A 5 3.46 6.66 -11.79
CA GLY A 5 2.18 5.97 -11.65
C GLY A 5 1.04 6.60 -12.45
N ASP A 6 -0.09 5.91 -12.50
CA ASP A 6 -1.39 6.43 -12.91
C ASP A 6 -2.42 6.17 -11.81
N HIS A 7 -2.14 6.71 -10.61
CA HIS A 7 -2.95 6.45 -9.41
C HIS A 7 -4.37 7.01 -9.47
N ALA A 8 -4.69 7.83 -10.49
CA ALA A 8 -6.07 8.14 -10.87
C ALA A 8 -6.89 6.86 -11.10
N ALA A 9 -6.27 5.78 -11.59
CA ALA A 9 -6.92 4.48 -11.74
C ALA A 9 -7.46 3.95 -10.41
N SER A 10 -6.64 3.94 -9.35
CA SER A 10 -7.04 3.46 -8.02
C SER A 10 -8.13 4.32 -7.40
N PHE A 11 -8.03 5.64 -7.54
CA PHE A 11 -9.02 6.59 -7.05
C PHE A 11 -10.37 6.41 -7.76
N VAL A 12 -10.38 6.40 -9.09
CA VAL A 12 -11.62 6.26 -9.88
C VAL A 12 -12.25 4.89 -9.65
N ALA A 13 -11.49 3.80 -9.76
CA ALA A 13 -12.02 2.46 -9.55
C ALA A 13 -12.59 2.32 -8.14
N GLY A 14 -11.85 2.79 -7.13
CA GLY A 14 -12.27 2.79 -5.74
C GLY A 14 -13.52 3.62 -5.49
N ALA A 15 -13.62 4.83 -6.06
CA ALA A 15 -14.79 5.70 -5.91
C ALA A 15 -16.02 5.08 -6.58
N TYR A 16 -15.86 4.54 -7.80
CA TYR A 16 -16.92 3.88 -8.54
C TYR A 16 -17.49 2.68 -7.78
N GLN A 17 -16.62 1.80 -7.26
CA GLN A 17 -17.07 0.66 -6.46
C GLN A 17 -17.74 1.06 -5.14
N ARG A 18 -17.41 2.24 -4.59
CA ARG A 18 -18.07 2.81 -3.41
C ARG A 18 -19.40 3.53 -3.73
N GLY A 19 -19.76 3.61 -5.02
CA GLY A 19 -21.03 4.14 -5.48
C GLY A 19 -21.01 5.59 -5.95
N VAL A 20 -19.83 6.20 -6.10
CA VAL A 20 -19.68 7.49 -6.78
C VAL A 20 -19.75 7.22 -8.28
N THR A 21 -20.92 7.48 -8.90
CA THR A 21 -21.18 7.14 -10.30
C THR A 21 -21.69 8.32 -11.14
N ASN A 22 -21.69 9.53 -10.58
CA ASN A 22 -22.17 10.76 -11.19
C ASN A 22 -21.12 11.41 -12.14
N PHE A 23 -20.49 10.62 -12.99
CA PHE A 23 -19.54 11.06 -14.02
C PHE A 23 -19.56 10.11 -15.23
N ASP A 24 -18.99 10.53 -16.35
CA ASP A 24 -18.86 9.67 -17.53
C ASP A 24 -17.79 8.59 -17.31
N VAL A 25 -18.20 7.48 -16.72
CA VAL A 25 -17.31 6.35 -16.42
C VAL A 25 -16.73 5.70 -17.68
N GLN A 26 -17.43 5.77 -18.82
CA GLN A 26 -16.95 5.18 -20.07
C GLN A 26 -15.80 6.01 -20.66
N ASP A 27 -15.92 7.34 -20.65
CA ASP A 27 -14.84 8.22 -21.08
C ASP A 27 -13.62 8.11 -20.15
N VAL A 28 -13.84 8.13 -18.83
CA VAL A 28 -12.75 7.97 -17.85
C VAL A 28 -12.07 6.60 -18.02
N TYR A 29 -12.83 5.52 -18.16
CA TYR A 29 -12.27 4.18 -18.39
C TYR A 29 -11.40 4.12 -19.66
N ARG A 30 -11.85 4.74 -20.76
CA ARG A 30 -11.06 4.87 -22.00
C ARG A 30 -9.75 5.64 -21.78
N LEU A 31 -9.76 6.70 -20.98
CA LEU A 31 -8.55 7.45 -20.64
C LEU A 31 -7.58 6.62 -19.79
N LEU A 32 -8.09 5.89 -18.79
CA LEU A 32 -7.27 5.00 -17.96
C LEU A 32 -6.66 3.86 -18.79
N LEU A 33 -7.42 3.27 -19.71
CA LEU A 33 -6.88 2.29 -20.66
C LEU A 33 -5.80 2.89 -21.56
N ARG A 34 -5.98 4.14 -22.04
CA ARG A 34 -4.94 4.82 -22.81
C ARG A 34 -3.67 5.02 -21.99
N ASN A 35 -3.78 5.52 -20.76
CA ASN A 35 -2.64 5.70 -19.86
C ASN A 35 -1.89 4.38 -19.59
N ALA A 36 -2.63 3.29 -19.45
CA ALA A 36 -2.08 1.96 -19.20
C ALA A 36 -1.47 1.28 -20.43
N ASN A 37 -1.64 1.81 -21.65
CA ASN A 37 -1.25 1.12 -22.88
C ASN A 37 -0.52 1.97 -23.93
N VAL A 38 -0.49 3.30 -23.80
CA VAL A 38 0.03 4.21 -24.83
C VAL A 38 1.13 5.09 -24.27
N GLU A 39 2.26 5.20 -25.00
CA GLU A 39 3.37 6.09 -24.64
C GLU A 39 2.99 7.57 -24.72
N GLY A 40 3.78 8.42 -24.04
CA GLY A 40 3.57 9.87 -24.00
C GLY A 40 2.51 10.34 -23.00
N GLY A 41 1.98 9.43 -22.18
CA GLY A 41 1.02 9.71 -21.11
C GLY A 41 1.62 9.76 -19.70
N THR A 42 0.80 9.46 -18.70
CA THR A 42 1.15 9.51 -17.26
C THR A 42 2.09 8.39 -16.81
N ARG A 43 2.20 7.30 -17.59
CA ARG A 43 3.08 6.16 -17.31
C ARG A 43 4.36 6.19 -18.16
N PRO A 44 5.45 6.88 -17.75
CA PRO A 44 6.73 6.78 -18.44
C PRO A 44 7.25 5.34 -18.47
N HIS A 45 7.94 4.96 -19.55
CA HIS A 45 8.45 3.60 -19.82
C HIS A 45 7.36 2.52 -19.99
N ILE A 46 6.11 2.92 -20.27
CA ILE A 46 5.01 1.94 -20.42
C ILE A 46 5.29 0.89 -21.50
N LYS A 47 5.90 1.25 -22.63
CA LYS A 47 6.26 0.29 -23.68
C LYS A 47 7.20 -0.80 -23.16
N GLU A 48 8.26 -0.44 -22.44
CA GLU A 48 9.18 -1.41 -21.85
C GLU A 48 8.46 -2.29 -20.83
N TYR A 49 7.61 -1.71 -19.99
CA TYR A 49 6.80 -2.45 -19.02
C TYR A 49 5.85 -3.45 -19.70
N LEU A 50 5.21 -3.09 -20.82
CA LEU A 50 4.35 -3.99 -21.59
C LEU A 50 5.15 -5.13 -22.24
N GLU A 51 6.33 -4.85 -22.76
CA GLU A 51 7.18 -5.83 -23.43
C GLU A 51 7.85 -6.81 -22.45
N LYS A 52 8.31 -6.32 -21.29
CA LYS A 52 9.15 -7.09 -20.36
C LYS A 52 8.44 -7.48 -19.06
N GLY A 53 7.34 -6.84 -18.74
CA GLY A 53 6.67 -6.96 -17.43
C GLY A 53 7.39 -6.24 -16.29
N TYR A 54 8.41 -5.42 -16.57
CA TYR A 54 9.11 -4.57 -15.61
C TYR A 54 9.83 -3.42 -16.34
N ILE A 55 10.19 -2.38 -15.60
CA ILE A 55 10.98 -1.25 -16.11
C ILE A 55 12.44 -1.44 -15.71
N ALA A 56 13.34 -1.36 -16.69
CA ALA A 56 14.73 -1.67 -16.48
C ALA A 56 15.44 -0.58 -15.65
N THR A 57 16.35 -1.00 -14.78
CA THR A 57 17.31 -0.14 -14.08
C THR A 57 18.68 -0.31 -14.73
N THR A 58 19.30 0.79 -15.18
CA THR A 58 20.65 0.76 -15.76
C THR A 58 21.70 0.70 -14.65
N GLU A 59 22.63 -0.26 -14.67
CA GLU A 59 23.70 -0.36 -13.67
C GLU A 59 24.51 0.95 -13.53
N VAL A 60 24.74 1.36 -12.28
CA VAL A 60 25.67 2.43 -11.92
C VAL A 60 26.66 1.85 -10.91
N PRO A 61 27.98 1.86 -11.16
CA PRO A 61 28.95 1.22 -10.26
C PRO A 61 29.06 1.85 -8.87
N ALA A 62 28.87 3.17 -8.76
CA ALA A 62 28.98 3.92 -7.51
C ALA A 62 27.83 4.93 -7.39
N PRO A 63 26.58 4.46 -7.21
CA PRO A 63 25.43 5.34 -7.05
C PRO A 63 25.52 6.05 -5.70
N ASN A 64 25.12 7.32 -5.68
CA ASN A 64 24.82 8.08 -4.48
C ASN A 64 23.29 8.29 -4.35
N VAL A 65 22.84 8.88 -3.24
CA VAL A 65 21.40 9.11 -2.97
C VAL A 65 20.72 9.85 -4.12
N GLU A 66 21.37 10.89 -4.67
CA GLU A 66 20.84 11.76 -5.74
C GLU A 66 21.09 11.20 -7.16
N THR A 67 21.55 9.96 -7.28
CA THR A 67 21.73 9.32 -8.58
C THR A 67 20.37 9.18 -9.26
N LYS A 68 20.30 9.62 -10.52
CA LYS A 68 19.08 9.59 -11.31
C LYS A 68 19.06 8.37 -12.21
N GLY A 69 17.91 7.73 -12.28
CA GLY A 69 17.64 6.62 -13.18
C GLY A 69 16.16 6.55 -13.50
N SER A 70 15.69 5.34 -13.76
CA SER A 70 14.30 5.09 -14.12
C SER A 70 13.39 4.95 -12.91
N ALA A 71 13.90 4.80 -11.67
CA ALA A 71 13.11 4.34 -10.53
C ALA A 71 12.31 3.06 -10.88
N GLY A 72 12.95 2.15 -11.63
CA GLY A 72 12.27 1.06 -12.34
C GLY A 72 11.56 0.08 -11.41
N VAL A 73 12.03 -0.09 -10.17
CA VAL A 73 11.38 -0.95 -9.18
C VAL A 73 10.05 -0.33 -8.73
N SER A 74 10.07 0.91 -8.22
CA SER A 74 8.86 1.60 -7.77
C SER A 74 7.81 1.67 -8.89
N LYS A 75 8.20 2.07 -10.11
CA LYS A 75 7.27 2.10 -11.25
C LYS A 75 6.69 0.73 -11.58
N THR A 76 7.47 -0.35 -11.50
CA THR A 76 6.95 -1.70 -11.78
C THR A 76 5.92 -2.13 -10.73
N LEU A 77 6.17 -1.83 -9.44
CA LEU A 77 5.26 -2.13 -8.34
C LEU A 77 3.95 -1.32 -8.46
N GLU A 78 4.08 -0.01 -8.66
CA GLU A 78 2.95 0.91 -8.80
C GLU A 78 2.12 0.63 -10.04
N TYR A 79 2.73 0.37 -11.20
CA TYR A 79 1.97 0.03 -12.42
C TYR A 79 1.24 -1.31 -12.28
N ALA A 80 1.81 -2.28 -11.56
CA ALA A 80 1.13 -3.52 -11.28
C ALA A 80 -0.12 -3.30 -10.41
N TYR A 81 -0.05 -2.39 -9.44
CA TYR A 81 -1.22 -1.99 -8.64
C TYR A 81 -2.24 -1.18 -9.46
N ASP A 82 -1.79 -0.23 -10.26
CA ASP A 82 -2.69 0.56 -11.09
C ASP A 82 -3.36 -0.31 -12.19
N ASP A 83 -2.66 -1.31 -12.73
CA ASP A 83 -3.26 -2.32 -13.62
C ASP A 83 -4.36 -3.11 -12.90
N TYR A 84 -4.14 -3.51 -11.64
CA TYR A 84 -5.19 -4.13 -10.83
C TYR A 84 -6.40 -3.19 -10.67
N ALA A 85 -6.20 -1.91 -10.39
CA ALA A 85 -7.28 -0.94 -10.28
C ALA A 85 -8.09 -0.79 -11.58
N VAL A 86 -7.40 -0.67 -12.73
CA VAL A 86 -8.09 -0.65 -14.04
C VAL A 86 -8.84 -1.96 -14.27
N ALA A 87 -8.30 -3.11 -13.87
CA ALA A 87 -8.99 -4.39 -13.97
C ALA A 87 -10.29 -4.39 -13.15
N GLN A 88 -10.26 -3.85 -11.93
CA GLN A 88 -11.46 -3.74 -11.08
C GLN A 88 -12.57 -2.90 -11.74
N LEU A 89 -12.19 -1.81 -12.42
CA LEU A 89 -13.14 -1.01 -13.19
C LEU A 89 -13.64 -1.75 -14.45
N ALA A 90 -12.74 -2.42 -15.19
CA ALA A 90 -13.09 -3.24 -16.34
C ALA A 90 -14.12 -4.33 -15.99
N GLN A 91 -13.94 -4.99 -14.83
CA GLN A 91 -14.89 -5.97 -14.32
C GLN A 91 -16.27 -5.34 -14.06
N ALA A 92 -16.30 -4.17 -13.42
CA ALA A 92 -17.54 -3.46 -13.11
C ALA A 92 -18.26 -2.95 -14.36
N LEU A 93 -17.54 -2.73 -15.46
CA LEU A 93 -18.06 -2.36 -16.78
C LEU A 93 -18.26 -3.55 -17.73
N HIS A 94 -18.10 -4.78 -17.23
CA HIS A 94 -18.26 -6.03 -17.98
C HIS A 94 -17.29 -6.24 -19.16
N ASP A 95 -16.15 -5.53 -19.18
CA ASP A 95 -15.06 -5.74 -20.14
C ASP A 95 -14.14 -6.89 -19.68
N THR A 96 -14.58 -8.12 -19.97
CA THR A 96 -13.86 -9.33 -19.54
C THR A 96 -12.49 -9.50 -20.20
N ALA A 97 -12.27 -8.90 -21.39
CA ALA A 97 -10.99 -8.98 -22.10
C ALA A 97 -9.94 -8.14 -21.38
N GLN A 98 -10.23 -6.86 -21.14
CA GLN A 98 -9.32 -5.98 -20.42
C GLN A 98 -9.14 -6.41 -18.96
N TYR A 99 -10.19 -6.89 -18.30
CA TYR A 99 -10.07 -7.48 -16.97
C TYR A 99 -8.98 -8.56 -16.92
N ARG A 100 -9.00 -9.53 -17.86
CA ARG A 100 -8.02 -10.61 -17.89
C ARG A 100 -6.60 -10.09 -18.17
N THR A 101 -6.46 -9.20 -19.14
CA THR A 101 -5.15 -8.61 -19.50
C THR A 101 -4.54 -7.85 -18.33
N MET A 102 -5.32 -6.98 -17.70
CA MET A 102 -4.87 -6.14 -16.59
C MET A 102 -4.64 -6.95 -15.31
N MET A 103 -5.46 -7.96 -15.02
CA MET A 103 -5.20 -8.89 -13.90
C MET A 103 -3.90 -9.68 -14.11
N ALA A 104 -3.59 -10.12 -15.33
CA ALA A 104 -2.32 -10.78 -15.61
C ALA A 104 -1.13 -9.83 -15.36
N ARG A 105 -1.20 -8.60 -15.89
CA ARG A 105 -0.18 -7.58 -15.66
C ARG A 105 -0.06 -7.14 -14.20
N SER A 106 -1.14 -7.21 -13.42
CA SER A 106 -1.07 -6.90 -11.98
C SER A 106 -0.12 -7.81 -11.20
N LYS A 107 0.33 -8.93 -11.78
CA LYS A 107 1.33 -9.82 -11.19
C LYS A 107 2.77 -9.42 -11.53
N ASN A 108 2.99 -8.35 -12.29
CA ASN A 108 4.30 -7.89 -12.71
C ASN A 108 5.23 -7.44 -11.57
N TYR A 109 4.69 -7.13 -10.37
CA TYR A 109 5.50 -6.90 -9.17
C TYR A 109 6.49 -8.05 -8.90
N ARG A 110 6.14 -9.28 -9.31
CA ARG A 110 7.00 -10.48 -9.17
C ARG A 110 8.28 -10.39 -9.99
N ASN A 111 8.30 -9.60 -11.07
CA ASN A 111 9.41 -9.52 -12.01
C ASN A 111 10.61 -8.72 -11.47
N VAL A 112 10.40 -7.97 -10.39
CA VAL A 112 11.45 -7.20 -9.68
C VAL A 112 11.77 -7.80 -8.30
N PHE A 113 11.18 -8.93 -7.92
CA PHE A 113 11.55 -9.65 -6.70
C PHE A 113 12.76 -10.55 -6.96
N ASP A 114 13.89 -10.23 -6.33
CA ASP A 114 15.10 -11.05 -6.36
C ASP A 114 15.03 -12.12 -5.26
N PRO A 115 14.84 -13.42 -5.60
CA PRO A 115 14.72 -14.48 -4.60
C PRO A 115 16.01 -14.71 -3.80
N GLY A 116 17.17 -14.30 -4.34
CA GLY A 116 18.47 -14.45 -3.65
C GLY A 116 18.63 -13.46 -2.51
N THR A 117 18.19 -12.22 -2.69
CA THR A 117 18.25 -11.16 -1.67
C THR A 117 16.94 -11.01 -0.89
N LYS A 118 15.84 -11.56 -1.42
CA LYS A 118 14.46 -11.40 -0.92
C LYS A 118 14.07 -9.93 -0.79
N PHE A 119 14.33 -9.16 -1.83
CA PHE A 119 13.98 -7.75 -1.95
C PHE A 119 13.48 -7.45 -3.37
N MET A 120 12.72 -6.38 -3.49
CA MET A 120 12.45 -5.76 -4.77
C MET A 120 13.72 -5.01 -5.23
N ARG A 121 14.36 -5.52 -6.28
CA ARG A 121 15.69 -5.08 -6.74
C ARG A 121 15.63 -4.64 -8.20
N GLY A 122 16.45 -3.65 -8.54
CA GLY A 122 16.59 -3.19 -9.92
C GLY A 122 16.97 -4.34 -10.84
N ARG A 123 16.24 -4.49 -11.95
CA ARG A 123 16.51 -5.48 -12.99
C ARG A 123 16.96 -4.76 -14.26
N GLN A 124 18.08 -5.16 -14.81
CA GLN A 124 18.68 -4.56 -15.99
C GLN A 124 17.93 -4.95 -17.26
N ALA A 125 18.16 -4.22 -18.35
CA ALA A 125 17.49 -4.46 -19.62
C ALA A 125 17.72 -5.87 -20.19
N ASN A 126 18.85 -6.50 -19.85
CA ASN A 126 19.23 -7.87 -20.21
C ASN A 126 18.66 -8.93 -19.24
N GLY A 127 17.85 -8.54 -18.25
CA GLY A 127 17.22 -9.41 -17.27
C GLY A 127 18.08 -9.75 -16.06
N GLN A 128 19.34 -9.34 -16.00
CA GLN A 128 20.20 -9.52 -14.82
C GLN A 128 19.82 -8.56 -13.69
N TRP A 129 20.11 -8.91 -12.44
CA TRP A 129 19.95 -7.99 -11.32
C TRP A 129 21.03 -6.92 -11.32
N VAL A 130 20.71 -5.72 -10.83
CA VAL A 130 21.70 -4.65 -10.61
C VAL A 130 22.68 -5.07 -9.53
N GLN A 131 23.97 -5.17 -9.83
CA GLN A 131 24.98 -5.81 -8.99
C GLN A 131 25.37 -4.98 -7.77
N HIS A 132 25.58 -3.67 -7.94
CA HIS A 132 25.97 -2.77 -6.85
C HIS A 132 24.75 -2.39 -6.00
N PHE A 133 24.32 -3.35 -5.18
CA PHE A 133 23.07 -3.27 -4.44
C PHE A 133 23.28 -3.41 -2.93
N ASN A 134 22.88 -2.38 -2.20
CA ASN A 134 22.73 -2.35 -0.76
C ASN A 134 21.26 -2.07 -0.42
N PRO A 135 20.52 -3.01 0.20
CA PRO A 135 19.09 -2.85 0.44
C PRO A 135 18.74 -1.72 1.41
N GLN A 136 19.69 -1.26 2.23
CA GLN A 136 19.48 -0.14 3.16
C GLN A 136 19.72 1.23 2.50
N TYR A 137 20.40 1.27 1.34
CA TYR A 137 20.77 2.53 0.72
C TYR A 137 19.56 3.14 -0.02
N PRO A 138 19.21 4.42 0.24
CA PRO A 138 18.10 5.08 -0.43
C PRO A 138 18.50 5.50 -1.84
N TYR A 139 18.31 4.60 -2.82
CA TYR A 139 18.50 4.86 -4.24
C TYR A 139 17.37 5.76 -4.80
N TYR A 140 17.30 6.98 -4.28
CA TYR A 140 16.15 7.91 -4.21
C TYR A 140 15.43 8.21 -5.53
N GLU A 141 16.17 8.40 -6.63
CA GLU A 141 15.60 8.52 -7.98
C GLU A 141 16.20 7.50 -8.96
N TYR A 142 16.92 6.50 -8.45
CA TYR A 142 17.67 5.54 -9.26
C TYR A 142 16.92 4.22 -9.43
N MET A 143 16.81 3.42 -8.37
CA MET A 143 16.03 2.17 -8.35
C MET A 143 14.61 2.37 -7.84
N TYR A 144 14.48 3.27 -6.87
CA TYR A 144 13.26 3.55 -6.13
C TYR A 144 12.86 5.01 -6.31
N ARG A 145 11.70 5.37 -5.78
CA ARG A 145 11.27 6.75 -5.63
C ARG A 145 11.16 7.08 -4.15
N GLU A 146 12.06 7.93 -3.68
CA GLU A 146 12.10 8.42 -2.29
C GLU A 146 12.16 7.30 -1.23
N ALA A 147 12.81 6.18 -1.57
CA ALA A 147 12.82 4.99 -0.73
C ALA A 147 14.09 4.15 -0.89
N ASN A 148 14.23 3.11 -0.06
CA ASN A 148 15.17 2.01 -0.23
C ASN A 148 14.44 0.68 -0.49
N ALA A 149 15.20 -0.43 -0.57
CA ALA A 149 14.63 -1.74 -0.87
C ALA A 149 13.70 -2.25 0.21
N TRP A 150 13.98 -1.97 1.49
CA TRP A 150 13.16 -2.41 2.60
C TRP A 150 11.75 -1.84 2.52
N GLN A 151 11.66 -0.54 2.23
CA GLN A 151 10.42 0.25 2.29
C GLN A 151 9.45 -0.13 1.16
N VAL A 152 9.94 -0.50 -0.02
CA VAL A 152 9.07 -0.87 -1.15
C VAL A 152 8.76 -2.37 -1.25
N SER A 153 9.48 -3.23 -0.52
CA SER A 153 9.42 -4.69 -0.74
C SER A 153 8.16 -5.39 -0.22
N PHE A 154 7.30 -4.65 0.45
CA PHE A 154 6.01 -5.13 0.96
C PHE A 154 4.81 -4.59 0.18
N PHE A 155 5.05 -3.82 -0.89
CA PHE A 155 4.01 -3.21 -1.71
C PHE A 155 3.43 -4.21 -2.73
N ALA A 156 2.34 -4.87 -2.35
CA ALA A 156 1.43 -5.54 -3.28
C ALA A 156 0.03 -5.68 -2.63
N PRO A 157 -0.62 -4.57 -2.24
CA PRO A 157 -1.87 -4.60 -1.47
C PRO A 157 -3.01 -5.35 -2.19
N HIS A 158 -2.97 -5.41 -3.52
CA HIS A 158 -3.89 -6.17 -4.36
C HIS A 158 -3.65 -7.68 -4.39
N ASP A 159 -2.49 -8.16 -3.93
CA ASP A 159 -2.11 -9.58 -4.00
C ASP A 159 -1.20 -10.04 -2.84
N MET A 160 -1.54 -9.64 -1.61
CA MET A 160 -0.77 -10.02 -0.42
C MET A 160 -0.52 -11.54 -0.27
N PRO A 161 -1.46 -12.45 -0.57
CA PRO A 161 -1.16 -13.89 -0.58
C PRO A 161 -0.07 -14.27 -1.60
N GLY A 162 -0.07 -13.66 -2.78
CA GLY A 162 0.96 -13.85 -3.79
C GLY A 162 2.32 -13.30 -3.35
N LEU A 163 2.34 -12.15 -2.68
CA LEU A 163 3.53 -11.59 -2.08
C LEU A 163 4.10 -12.51 -0.99
N VAL A 164 3.27 -12.99 -0.05
CA VAL A 164 3.68 -13.96 0.99
C VAL A 164 4.30 -15.21 0.36
N ALA A 165 3.75 -15.70 -0.77
CA ALA A 165 4.30 -16.84 -1.48
C ALA A 165 5.71 -16.58 -2.05
N LEU A 166 6.02 -15.36 -2.52
CA LEU A 166 7.37 -15.02 -3.01
C LEU A 166 8.44 -15.17 -1.92
N TYR A 167 8.11 -14.91 -0.67
CA TYR A 167 9.03 -15.08 0.45
C TYR A 167 9.20 -16.54 0.90
N GLY A 168 8.39 -17.46 0.37
CA GLY A 168 8.37 -18.88 0.76
C GLY A 168 7.30 -19.21 1.80
N GLY A 169 6.26 -18.38 1.91
CA GLY A 169 5.11 -18.60 2.80
C GLY A 169 5.14 -17.78 4.09
N PRO A 170 4.21 -18.04 5.03
CA PRO A 170 3.96 -17.17 6.18
C PRO A 170 5.16 -16.93 7.09
N ARG A 171 5.89 -18.00 7.46
CA ARG A 171 7.02 -17.91 8.40
C ARG A 171 8.19 -17.07 7.85
N PRO A 172 8.69 -17.31 6.62
CA PRO A 172 9.72 -16.46 6.03
C PRO A 172 9.29 -15.00 5.82
N PHE A 173 8.02 -14.79 5.44
CA PHE A 173 7.46 -13.44 5.27
C PHE A 173 7.44 -12.69 6.61
N GLU A 174 6.91 -13.32 7.67
CA GLU A 174 6.89 -12.78 9.02
C GLU A 174 8.30 -12.40 9.50
N ALA A 175 9.29 -13.27 9.33
CA ALA A 175 10.67 -13.00 9.74
C ALA A 175 11.29 -11.81 8.97
N LYS A 176 11.00 -11.67 7.68
CA LYS A 176 11.45 -10.51 6.89
C LYS A 176 10.77 -9.23 7.37
N LEU A 177 9.47 -9.28 7.64
CA LEU A 177 8.70 -8.14 8.13
C LEU A 177 9.14 -7.73 9.55
N ASP A 178 9.42 -8.69 10.44
CA ASP A 178 10.04 -8.41 11.75
C ASP A 178 11.40 -7.70 11.59
N SER A 179 12.17 -8.07 10.56
CA SER A 179 13.47 -7.44 10.26
C SER A 179 13.33 -5.99 9.80
N LEU A 180 12.28 -5.64 9.05
CA LEU A 180 11.99 -4.26 8.65
C LEU A 180 11.92 -3.34 9.89
N PHE A 181 11.24 -3.78 10.95
CA PHE A 181 11.05 -2.97 12.15
C PHE A 181 12.22 -3.03 13.15
N THR A 182 13.28 -3.80 12.87
CA THR A 182 14.39 -4.03 13.83
C THR A 182 15.76 -3.71 13.28
N VAL A 183 16.01 -3.89 11.97
CA VAL A 183 17.25 -3.47 11.33
C VAL A 183 17.30 -1.94 11.37
N PRO A 184 18.34 -1.30 11.95
CA PRO A 184 18.36 0.15 12.10
C PRO A 184 18.57 0.85 10.75
N TRP A 185 17.95 2.02 10.56
CA TRP A 185 18.34 2.96 9.52
C TRP A 185 19.77 3.45 9.74
N ASN A 186 20.55 3.59 8.67
CA ASN A 186 21.89 4.19 8.75
C ASN A 186 21.77 5.73 8.73
N PRO A 187 22.08 6.44 9.83
CA PRO A 187 21.89 7.89 9.90
C PRO A 187 22.80 8.69 8.93
N ALA A 188 23.85 8.07 8.38
CA ALA A 188 24.67 8.69 7.35
C ALA A 188 24.00 8.70 5.96
N TYR A 189 22.96 7.89 5.75
CA TYR A 189 22.15 7.94 4.54
C TYR A 189 21.11 9.04 4.70
N ILE A 190 21.47 10.25 4.28
CA ILE A 190 20.59 11.41 4.33
C ILE A 190 19.80 11.47 3.02
N ALA A 191 18.49 11.26 3.11
CA ALA A 191 17.55 11.36 2.00
C ALA A 191 16.39 12.28 2.41
N ARG A 192 16.05 13.25 1.56
CA ARG A 192 14.97 14.20 1.84
C ARG A 192 13.62 13.46 1.90
N ASN A 193 12.70 13.89 2.76
CA ASN A 193 11.38 13.26 2.91
C ASN A 193 11.40 11.79 3.38
N VAL A 194 12.55 11.23 3.80
CA VAL A 194 12.63 9.90 4.41
C VAL A 194 12.96 10.08 5.89
N SER A 195 11.95 9.94 6.75
CA SER A 195 12.03 10.23 8.18
C SER A 195 11.01 9.42 9.00
N GLY A 196 11.06 9.54 10.33
CA GLY A 196 10.12 8.83 11.21
C GLY A 196 10.36 7.32 11.25
N PHE A 197 11.55 6.91 11.69
CA PHE A 197 11.99 5.53 11.60
C PHE A 197 11.58 4.64 12.79
N ILE A 198 11.22 3.39 12.48
CA ILE A 198 11.22 2.24 13.40
C ILE A 198 11.99 1.12 12.69
N GLY A 199 13.28 0.97 13.01
CA GLY A 199 14.17 0.17 12.17
C GLY A 199 14.35 0.80 10.78
N GLN A 200 14.00 0.06 9.74
CA GLN A 200 13.98 0.50 8.33
C GLN A 200 12.61 1.05 7.89
N TYR A 201 11.54 0.76 8.63
CA TYR A 201 10.21 1.34 8.39
C TYR A 201 10.27 2.87 8.51
N CYS A 202 9.71 3.58 7.54
CA CYS A 202 9.68 5.03 7.44
C CYS A 202 8.23 5.53 7.44
N HIS A 203 7.77 6.11 8.55
CA HIS A 203 6.43 6.69 8.62
C HIS A 203 6.33 8.11 8.05
N GLY A 204 7.45 8.74 7.71
CA GLY A 204 7.45 10.08 7.14
C GLY A 204 7.15 10.12 5.64
N ASN A 205 6.92 8.96 5.01
CA ASN A 205 6.75 8.83 3.57
C ASN A 205 5.82 7.65 3.22
N GLN A 206 5.03 7.79 2.16
CA GLN A 206 3.94 6.90 1.79
C GLN A 206 4.30 5.45 1.44
N PRO A 207 5.47 5.10 0.85
CA PRO A 207 5.74 3.75 0.39
C PRO A 207 5.62 2.64 1.44
N ASP A 208 5.68 3.01 2.72
CA ASP A 208 5.61 2.07 3.84
C ASP A 208 4.23 2.02 4.52
N HIS A 209 3.29 2.90 4.18
CA HIS A 209 2.09 3.15 4.99
C HIS A 209 1.19 1.91 5.16
N GLU A 210 1.13 1.02 4.17
CA GLU A 210 0.39 -0.24 4.27
C GLU A 210 1.18 -1.40 4.90
N THR A 211 2.51 -1.28 5.01
CA THR A 211 3.39 -2.36 5.46
C THR A 211 3.02 -2.94 6.85
N PRO A 212 2.67 -2.14 7.89
CA PRO A 212 2.31 -2.66 9.21
C PRO A 212 1.11 -3.60 9.19
N PHE A 213 0.22 -3.45 8.21
CA PHE A 213 -0.98 -4.29 8.07
C PHE A 213 -0.67 -5.66 7.44
N SER A 214 0.56 -5.88 6.97
CA SER A 214 0.95 -7.11 6.29
C SER A 214 0.93 -8.35 7.20
N TYR A 215 1.07 -8.19 8.53
CA TYR A 215 1.00 -9.34 9.44
C TYR A 215 -0.38 -10.03 9.47
N TYR A 216 -1.45 -9.34 9.07
CA TYR A 216 -2.78 -9.94 8.91
C TYR A 216 -2.79 -11.10 7.91
N PHE A 217 -1.94 -11.03 6.89
CA PHE A 217 -1.87 -12.02 5.81
C PHE A 217 -1.02 -13.25 6.16
N VAL A 218 -0.40 -13.25 7.34
CA VAL A 218 0.33 -14.39 7.90
C VAL A 218 -0.25 -14.87 9.23
N GLY A 219 -1.47 -14.42 9.56
CA GLY A 219 -2.18 -14.84 10.77
C GLY A 219 -1.59 -14.28 12.06
N LYS A 220 -1.00 -13.08 11.98
CA LYS A 220 -0.33 -12.38 13.10
C LYS A 220 -0.90 -10.98 13.37
N PRO A 221 -2.23 -10.79 13.43
CA PRO A 221 -2.82 -9.46 13.61
C PRO A 221 -2.33 -8.75 14.88
N GLU A 222 -1.92 -9.48 15.92
CA GLU A 222 -1.34 -8.94 17.14
C GLU A 222 -0.06 -8.13 16.89
N LYS A 223 0.76 -8.56 15.93
CA LYS A 223 1.97 -7.84 15.54
C LYS A 223 1.62 -6.57 14.77
N SER A 224 0.61 -6.62 13.89
CA SER A 224 0.10 -5.40 13.25
C SER A 224 -0.36 -4.40 14.33
N GLN A 225 -1.17 -4.84 15.30
CA GLN A 225 -1.70 -3.94 16.33
C GLN A 225 -0.59 -3.31 17.16
N GLN A 226 0.44 -4.07 17.54
CA GLN A 226 1.60 -3.52 18.23
C GLN A 226 2.30 -2.42 17.41
N ARG A 227 2.50 -2.64 16.11
CA ARG A 227 3.14 -1.64 15.23
C ARG A 227 2.26 -0.42 15.00
N LEU A 228 0.96 -0.60 14.81
CA LEU A 228 0.02 0.51 14.66
C LEU A 228 -0.01 1.39 15.91
N ASP A 229 -0.07 0.77 17.09
CA ASP A 229 -0.05 1.48 18.38
C ASP A 229 1.28 2.24 18.57
N GLU A 230 2.42 1.61 18.24
CA GLU A 230 3.75 2.22 18.30
C GLU A 230 3.87 3.43 17.36
N ILE A 231 3.43 3.27 16.10
CA ILE A 231 3.46 4.32 15.07
C ILE A 231 2.59 5.50 15.48
N MET A 232 1.34 5.24 15.87
CA MET A 232 0.42 6.29 16.32
C MET A 232 0.97 7.05 17.52
N ALA A 233 1.49 6.34 18.53
CA ALA A 233 2.03 6.97 19.74
C ALA A 233 3.31 7.78 19.49
N LYS A 234 4.16 7.34 18.56
CA LYS A 234 5.47 7.96 18.31
C LYS A 234 5.40 9.13 17.33
N PHE A 235 4.54 9.05 16.32
CA PHE A 235 4.57 9.96 15.17
C PHE A 235 3.34 10.85 15.02
N TYR A 236 2.33 10.69 15.88
CA TYR A 236 1.19 11.59 15.93
C TYR A 236 1.08 12.16 17.34
N ASN A 237 1.42 13.43 17.46
CA ASN A 237 1.26 14.16 18.71
C ASN A 237 0.86 15.59 18.40
N THR A 238 0.04 16.16 19.26
CA THR A 238 -0.26 17.58 19.25
C THR A 238 0.92 18.39 19.82
N GLY A 239 1.82 17.77 20.60
CA GLY A 239 3.05 18.38 21.13
C GLY A 239 2.82 19.67 21.93
N GLU A 240 3.88 20.27 22.49
CA GLU A 240 3.78 21.61 23.11
C GLU A 240 3.59 22.74 22.07
N LYS A 241 3.85 22.47 20.79
CA LYS A 241 3.82 23.46 19.69
C LYS A 241 2.76 23.18 18.61
N GLY A 242 1.87 22.21 18.80
CA GLY A 242 0.63 22.09 18.03
C GLY A 242 0.59 21.07 16.88
N LEU A 243 1.70 20.72 16.22
CA LEU A 243 1.72 19.77 15.09
C LEU A 243 3.09 19.11 14.94
N ALA A 244 3.20 17.81 15.21
CA ALA A 244 4.40 17.03 14.87
C ALA A 244 3.99 15.86 13.96
N PHE A 245 4.17 16.03 12.66
CA PHE A 245 4.12 14.93 11.70
C PHE A 245 5.53 14.34 11.51
N SER A 246 5.61 13.03 11.30
CA SER A 246 6.87 12.34 10.95
C SER A 246 7.44 12.72 9.57
N GLY A 247 6.67 13.46 8.77
CA GLY A 247 6.98 13.88 7.40
C GLY A 247 6.02 14.98 6.92
N MET A 248 5.92 15.16 5.60
CA MET A 248 4.93 16.05 5.00
C MET A 248 3.54 15.40 5.12
N ASP A 249 2.50 16.20 5.36
CA ASP A 249 1.12 15.67 5.44
C ASP A 249 0.57 15.27 4.05
N ASP A 250 1.25 15.68 2.97
CA ASP A 250 0.95 15.35 1.56
C ASP A 250 -0.54 15.42 1.22
N ALA A 251 -1.09 16.62 1.45
CA ALA A 251 -2.49 16.95 1.22
C ALA A 251 -3.49 16.08 2.01
N GLY A 252 -3.12 15.71 3.24
CA GLY A 252 -3.98 15.00 4.18
C GLY A 252 -3.82 13.48 4.15
N GLU A 253 -2.86 12.93 3.42
CA GLU A 253 -2.61 11.50 3.35
C GLU A 253 -2.16 10.96 4.72
N MET A 254 -1.16 11.58 5.35
CA MET A 254 -0.70 11.22 6.71
C MET A 254 -1.83 11.34 7.74
N SER A 255 -2.55 12.47 7.69
CA SER A 255 -3.72 12.67 8.55
C SER A 255 -4.81 11.61 8.33
N ALA A 256 -5.09 11.22 7.09
CA ALA A 256 -6.04 10.18 6.77
C ALA A 256 -5.58 8.80 7.27
N TRP A 257 -4.29 8.48 7.17
CA TRP A 257 -3.72 7.25 7.73
C TRP A 257 -4.01 7.13 9.23
N TYR A 258 -3.82 8.22 9.99
CA TYR A 258 -4.15 8.27 11.42
C TYR A 258 -5.63 8.09 11.67
N VAL A 259 -6.49 8.86 10.97
CA VAL A 259 -7.95 8.78 11.16
C VAL A 259 -8.45 7.35 10.93
N PHE A 260 -8.05 6.71 9.83
CA PHE A 260 -8.43 5.33 9.54
C PHE A 260 -7.91 4.36 10.61
N SER A 261 -6.61 4.40 10.93
CA SER A 261 -6.01 3.51 11.92
C SER A 261 -6.63 3.66 13.32
N ALA A 262 -6.83 4.90 13.78
CA ALA A 262 -7.38 5.22 15.10
C ALA A 262 -8.87 4.87 15.22
N THR A 263 -9.60 4.84 14.10
CA THR A 263 -11.03 4.52 14.08
C THR A 263 -11.34 3.05 13.85
N GLY A 264 -10.32 2.20 13.65
CA GLY A 264 -10.47 0.75 13.58
C GLY A 264 -10.71 0.22 12.16
N LEU A 265 -10.50 1.01 11.11
CA LEU A 265 -10.71 0.62 9.71
C LEU A 265 -9.59 1.16 8.83
N TYR A 266 -9.06 0.37 7.90
CA TYR A 266 -8.02 0.82 6.96
C TYR A 266 -8.31 0.38 5.52
N PRO A 267 -8.27 1.30 4.52
CA PRO A 267 -8.47 0.98 3.12
C PRO A 267 -7.16 0.44 2.49
N LEU A 268 -6.77 -0.79 2.84
CA LEU A 268 -5.49 -1.40 2.41
C LEU A 268 -5.21 -1.28 0.90
N SER A 269 -6.25 -1.47 0.08
CA SER A 269 -6.24 -1.15 -1.34
C SER A 269 -7.32 -0.11 -1.60
N ALA A 270 -6.92 1.06 -2.08
CA ALA A 270 -7.86 2.13 -2.46
C ALA A 270 -8.85 1.69 -3.55
N ALA A 271 -8.44 0.79 -4.45
CA ALA A 271 -9.27 0.23 -5.51
C ALA A 271 -10.36 -0.74 -5.01
N ASP A 272 -10.26 -1.26 -3.78
CA ASP A 272 -11.24 -2.23 -3.25
C ASP A 272 -12.31 -1.52 -2.42
N ALA A 273 -13.59 -1.82 -2.63
CA ALA A 273 -14.69 -1.36 -1.76
C ALA A 273 -14.82 -2.18 -0.45
N ARG A 274 -13.72 -2.34 0.29
CA ARG A 274 -13.67 -3.00 1.61
C ARG A 274 -12.58 -2.39 2.49
N TYR A 275 -12.67 -2.64 3.78
CA TYR A 275 -11.77 -2.08 4.80
C TYR A 275 -11.25 -3.18 5.69
N LEU A 276 -9.94 -3.18 5.94
CA LEU A 276 -9.32 -4.01 6.95
C LEU A 276 -9.71 -3.48 8.33
N VAL A 277 -10.13 -4.36 9.23
CA VAL A 277 -10.53 -4.00 10.59
C VAL A 277 -9.32 -4.10 11.52
N THR A 278 -9.05 -2.99 12.21
CA THR A 278 -8.05 -2.87 13.27
C THR A 278 -8.71 -2.61 14.61
N LEU A 279 -7.92 -2.49 15.68
CA LEU A 279 -8.45 -2.06 16.97
C LEU A 279 -8.50 -0.53 17.03
N PRO A 280 -9.68 0.09 17.15
CA PRO A 280 -9.77 1.53 17.32
C PRO A 280 -9.11 1.95 18.63
N VAL A 281 -8.63 3.20 18.67
CA VAL A 281 -8.14 3.86 19.88
C VAL A 281 -9.31 4.15 20.83
N PHE A 282 -10.48 4.47 20.26
CA PHE A 282 -11.71 4.73 21.00
C PHE A 282 -12.50 3.45 21.29
N ASP A 283 -13.30 3.47 22.36
CA ASP A 283 -14.21 2.35 22.65
C ASP A 283 -15.36 2.26 21.65
N GLU A 284 -15.81 3.39 21.11
CA GLU A 284 -16.84 3.46 20.09
C GLU A 284 -16.57 4.60 19.11
N VAL A 285 -16.70 4.32 17.82
CA VAL A 285 -16.62 5.29 16.73
C VAL A 285 -17.89 5.20 15.90
N ARG A 286 -18.52 6.34 15.65
CA ARG A 286 -19.75 6.44 14.86
C ARG A 286 -19.48 7.27 13.62
N TRP A 287 -19.55 6.62 12.45
CA TRP A 287 -19.49 7.26 11.15
C TRP A 287 -20.90 7.59 10.71
N THR A 288 -21.26 8.87 10.72
CA THR A 288 -22.57 9.36 10.27
C THR A 288 -22.45 9.89 8.85
N LEU A 289 -23.26 9.36 7.94
CA LEU A 289 -23.30 9.79 6.55
C LEU A 289 -24.40 10.83 6.32
N ASP A 290 -24.35 11.52 5.18
CA ASP A 290 -25.25 12.62 4.83
C ASP A 290 -26.74 12.20 4.77
N ASP A 291 -27.00 10.91 4.52
CA ASP A 291 -28.35 10.31 4.52
C ASP A 291 -28.82 9.84 5.91
N GLY A 292 -28.05 10.17 6.96
CA GLY A 292 -28.33 9.83 8.36
C GLY A 292 -28.00 8.39 8.72
N LYS A 293 -27.46 7.57 7.81
CA LYS A 293 -27.00 6.22 8.13
C LYS A 293 -25.77 6.29 9.02
N VAL A 294 -25.66 5.30 9.92
CA VAL A 294 -24.56 5.23 10.89
C VAL A 294 -23.89 3.87 10.82
N LEU A 295 -22.58 3.88 10.56
CA LEU A 295 -21.71 2.74 10.82
C LEU A 295 -21.04 2.93 12.18
N THR A 296 -21.25 1.99 13.09
CA THR A 296 -20.62 1.98 14.41
C THR A 296 -19.49 0.95 14.46
N VAL A 297 -18.27 1.37 14.77
CA VAL A 297 -17.15 0.48 15.11
C VAL A 297 -17.00 0.51 16.63
N LYS A 298 -17.16 -0.64 17.28
CA LYS A 298 -17.14 -0.74 18.75
C LYS A 298 -16.10 -1.75 19.20
N LYS A 299 -15.16 -1.31 20.04
CA LYS A 299 -14.21 -2.19 20.71
C LYS A 299 -14.83 -2.72 22.00
N SER A 300 -14.68 -4.01 22.23
CA SER A 300 -15.04 -4.65 23.51
C SER A 300 -13.78 -5.22 24.15
N GLY A 301 -13.62 -5.00 25.46
CA GLY A 301 -12.40 -5.33 26.20
C GLY A 301 -11.35 -4.21 26.17
N ALA A 302 -10.40 -4.32 27.11
CA ALA A 302 -9.32 -3.35 27.30
C ALA A 302 -7.99 -3.77 26.64
N SER A 303 -7.91 -5.03 26.17
CA SER A 303 -6.73 -5.58 25.50
C SER A 303 -6.46 -4.89 24.16
N ARG A 304 -5.20 -4.95 23.69
CA ARG A 304 -4.80 -4.58 22.33
C ARG A 304 -4.61 -5.80 21.41
N HIS A 305 -5.20 -6.94 21.80
CA HIS A 305 -5.14 -8.18 21.05
C HIS A 305 -6.47 -8.49 20.34
N LEU A 306 -6.48 -8.42 19.01
CA LEU A 306 -7.66 -8.67 18.18
C LEU A 306 -8.03 -10.16 18.18
N SER A 307 -9.12 -10.51 18.85
CA SER A 307 -9.57 -11.90 19.00
C SER A 307 -10.67 -12.30 18.03
N ALA A 308 -11.62 -11.39 17.73
CA ALA A 308 -12.74 -11.66 16.84
C ALA A 308 -13.34 -10.37 16.29
N ILE A 309 -14.02 -10.48 15.14
CA ILE A 309 -14.82 -9.42 14.54
C ILE A 309 -16.24 -9.93 14.39
N ARG A 310 -17.23 -9.13 14.76
CA ARG A 310 -18.65 -9.40 14.47
C ARG A 310 -19.24 -8.26 13.67
N VAL A 311 -20.02 -8.60 12.64
CA VAL A 311 -20.76 -7.64 11.83
C VAL A 311 -22.24 -7.85 12.07
N ASN A 312 -22.93 -6.84 12.60
CA ASN A 312 -24.33 -6.90 12.99
C ASN A 312 -24.65 -8.12 13.89
N GLY A 313 -23.74 -8.43 14.82
CA GLY A 313 -23.85 -9.56 15.76
C GLY A 313 -23.34 -10.91 15.24
N ALA A 314 -23.21 -11.08 13.92
CA ALA A 314 -22.73 -12.31 13.31
C ALA A 314 -21.18 -12.36 13.25
N PRO A 315 -20.54 -13.51 13.52
CA PRO A 315 -19.09 -13.66 13.37
C PRO A 315 -18.59 -13.38 11.93
N SER A 316 -17.48 -12.67 11.79
CA SER A 316 -16.74 -12.52 10.53
C SER A 316 -15.63 -13.57 10.42
N SER A 317 -15.51 -14.22 9.27
CA SER A 317 -14.46 -15.21 8.99
C SER A 317 -13.11 -14.61 8.61
N GLY A 318 -13.04 -13.29 8.45
CA GLY A 318 -11.80 -12.60 8.10
C GLY A 318 -11.76 -11.17 8.66
N TYR A 319 -10.71 -10.46 8.28
CA TYR A 319 -10.41 -9.13 8.79
C TYR A 319 -10.98 -7.99 7.96
N PHE A 320 -11.76 -8.27 6.92
CA PHE A 320 -12.31 -7.24 6.05
C PHE A 320 -13.81 -7.08 6.21
N VAL A 321 -14.27 -5.83 6.18
CA VAL A 321 -15.70 -5.50 6.08
C VAL A 321 -16.00 -4.75 4.79
N PRO A 322 -17.17 -4.97 4.16
CA PRO A 322 -17.51 -4.33 2.90
C PRO A 322 -17.89 -2.86 3.10
N HIS A 323 -17.64 -2.04 2.07
CA HIS A 323 -18.10 -0.64 2.06
C HIS A 323 -19.62 -0.50 2.16
N GLN A 324 -20.39 -1.54 1.81
CA GLN A 324 -21.84 -1.55 1.96
C GLN A 324 -22.33 -1.16 3.36
N LEU A 325 -21.54 -1.43 4.41
CA LEU A 325 -21.89 -1.02 5.78
C LEU A 325 -22.01 0.50 5.96
N PHE A 326 -21.24 1.29 5.21
CA PHE A 326 -21.37 2.74 5.20
C PHE A 326 -22.68 3.18 4.55
N ARG A 327 -23.17 2.44 3.53
CA ARG A 327 -24.40 2.76 2.80
C ARG A 327 -25.69 2.31 3.50
N THR A 328 -25.64 1.18 4.21
CA THR A 328 -26.84 0.64 4.91
C THR A 328 -26.88 1.03 6.37
N GLY A 329 -25.78 1.54 6.92
CA GLY A 329 -25.51 1.53 8.35
C GLY A 329 -25.20 0.11 8.85
N GLY A 330 -24.74 0.03 10.08
CA GLY A 330 -24.44 -1.24 10.73
C GLY A 330 -23.50 -1.11 11.91
N ARG A 331 -23.12 -2.26 12.47
CA ARG A 331 -22.21 -2.34 13.62
C ARG A 331 -21.10 -3.35 13.36
N VAL A 332 -19.87 -2.92 13.52
CA VAL A 332 -18.66 -3.76 13.55
C VAL A 332 -18.19 -3.81 15.00
N GLU A 333 -18.31 -4.97 15.63
CA GLU A 333 -17.77 -5.22 16.96
C GLU A 333 -16.39 -5.85 16.84
N VAL A 334 -15.41 -5.21 17.44
CA VAL A 334 -14.03 -5.67 17.51
C VAL A 334 -13.80 -6.21 18.93
N VAL A 335 -13.63 -7.52 19.06
CA VAL A 335 -13.45 -8.16 20.37
C VAL A 335 -11.97 -8.23 20.68
N ALA A 336 -11.55 -7.54 21.74
CA ALA A 336 -10.18 -7.51 22.20
C ALA A 336 -10.02 -8.30 23.51
N ARG A 337 -9.24 -9.39 23.49
CA ARG A 337 -9.04 -10.27 24.65
C ARG A 337 -7.57 -10.62 24.80
#